data_AF-A0A1R0H1Y0-F1
#
_entry.id   AF-A0A1R0H1Y0-F1
#
_cell.length_a   1.000
_cell.length_b   1.000
_cell.length_c   1.000
_cell.angle_alpha   90.00
_cell.angle_beta   90.00
_cell.angle_gamma   90.00
#
_symmetry.space_group_name_H-M   'P 1'
#
loop_
_entity.id
_entity.type
_entity.pdbx_description
1 polymer ?
#
loop_
_entity_poly.entity_id
_entity_poly.type
_entity_poly.pdbx_seq_one_letter_code
_entity_poly.pdbx_strand_id
1 'polypeptide(L)'
;MLLTSEDILKISDFGASRIIHKDTVINQNQGTPAFMSPELYTSQADKVDDFAADVWALGASLYCMVFGRIPFHGESINDISKHVINDPIEFPTGTDQLLIDLLKKMLEKDPSQRASFEDIRVKF
;
A
#
# COMPACT_ATOMS: atom_id res chain seq x y z
N MET A 1 -2.82 -10.21 7.84
CA MET A 1 -1.56 -10.52 8.56
C MET A 1 -1.91 -11.13 9.91
N LEU A 2 -1.15 -12.11 10.35
CA LEU A 2 -1.31 -12.79 11.65
C LEU A 2 -0.03 -12.64 12.46
N LEU A 3 -0.16 -12.59 13.78
CA LEU A 3 0.98 -12.59 14.70
C LEU A 3 1.01 -13.92 15.45
N THR A 4 2.17 -14.57 15.47
CA THR A 4 2.38 -15.76 16.30
C THR A 4 2.61 -15.37 17.76
N SER A 5 2.58 -16.34 18.68
CA SER A 5 2.95 -16.12 20.09
C SER A 5 4.41 -15.75 20.31
N GLU A 6 5.25 -15.83 19.28
CA GLU A 6 6.68 -15.49 19.30
C GLU A 6 6.95 -14.12 18.65
N ASP A 7 5.92 -13.27 18.52
CA ASP A 7 5.99 -11.95 17.86
C ASP A 7 6.46 -11.98 16.39
N ILE A 8 6.36 -13.15 15.73
CA ILE A 8 6.64 -13.30 14.31
C ILE A 8 5.39 -12.96 13.50
N LEU A 9 5.52 -11.94 12.64
CA LEU A 9 4.51 -11.55 11.66
C LEU A 9 4.44 -12.58 10.51
N LYS A 10 3.24 -13.08 10.22
CA LYS A 10 2.96 -13.98 9.10
C LYS A 10 1.96 -13.35 8.14
N ILE A 11 2.30 -13.38 6.85
CA ILE A 11 1.35 -13.09 5.78
C ILE A 11 0.43 -14.31 5.65
N SER A 12 -0.86 -14.05 5.58
CA SER A 12 -1.91 -15.05 5.52
C SER A 12 -2.96 -14.61 4.53
N ASP A 13 -3.76 -15.56 4.05
CA ASP A 13 -4.85 -15.32 3.10
C ASP A 13 -4.35 -14.81 1.73
N PHE A 14 -3.92 -15.78 0.91
CA PHE A 14 -3.52 -15.55 -0.48
C PHE A 14 -4.71 -15.72 -1.46
N GLY A 15 -5.96 -15.63 -0.97
CA GLY A 15 -7.16 -15.88 -1.79
C GLY A 15 -7.34 -14.91 -2.96
N ALA A 16 -6.74 -13.71 -2.87
CA ALA A 16 -6.71 -12.71 -3.93
C ALA A 16 -5.33 -12.60 -4.64
N SER A 17 -4.34 -13.39 -4.23
CA SER A 17 -2.98 -13.36 -4.79
C SER A 17 -2.90 -14.09 -6.13
N ARG A 18 -1.97 -13.68 -6.99
CA ARG A 18 -1.83 -14.23 -8.35
C ARG A 18 -0.35 -14.40 -8.71
N ILE A 19 -0.06 -15.38 -9.55
CA ILE A 19 1.26 -15.54 -10.15
C ILE A 19 1.32 -14.65 -11.39
N ILE A 20 2.28 -13.73 -11.42
CA ILE A 20 2.47 -12.82 -12.54
C ILE A 20 3.22 -13.55 -13.65
N HIS A 21 2.54 -13.81 -14.76
CA HIS A 21 3.16 -14.19 -16.04
C HIS A 21 3.12 -13.01 -17.01
N LYS A 22 4.01 -12.99 -18.01
CA LYS A 22 4.13 -11.92 -19.01
C LYS A 22 2.82 -11.53 -19.72
N ASP A 23 1.84 -12.43 -19.78
CA ASP A 23 0.57 -12.27 -20.50
C ASP A 23 -0.67 -12.22 -19.58
N THR A 24 -0.49 -11.92 -18.28
CA THR A 24 -1.60 -11.95 -17.31
C THR A 24 -2.46 -10.70 -17.43
N VAL A 25 -3.74 -10.87 -17.80
CA VAL A 25 -4.75 -9.80 -17.80
C VAL A 25 -5.45 -9.78 -16.43
N ILE A 26 -5.49 -8.61 -15.79
CA ILE A 26 -5.94 -8.46 -14.40
C ILE A 26 -7.43 -8.08 -14.37
N ASN A 27 -8.26 -8.89 -13.71
CA ASN A 27 -9.64 -8.51 -13.35
C ASN A 27 -9.65 -7.86 -11.96
N GLN A 28 -9.88 -6.53 -11.90
CA GLN A 28 -9.44 -5.61 -10.84
C GLN A 28 -10.45 -5.21 -9.75
N ASN A 29 -11.53 -5.98 -9.56
CA ASN A 29 -12.56 -5.61 -8.56
C ASN A 29 -12.42 -6.32 -7.20
N GLN A 30 -11.22 -6.76 -6.81
CA GLN A 30 -11.02 -7.51 -5.57
C GLN A 30 -9.88 -6.89 -4.76
N GLY A 31 -10.23 -6.19 -3.67
CA GLY A 31 -9.31 -5.57 -2.73
C GLY A 31 -10.06 -4.80 -1.66
N THR A 32 -9.42 -4.54 -0.52
CA THR A 32 -9.98 -3.65 0.51
C THR A 32 -9.59 -2.20 0.16
N PRO A 33 -10.56 -1.29 -0.11
CA PRO A 33 -10.27 0.03 -0.67
C PRO A 33 -9.20 0.85 0.06
N ALA A 34 -9.14 0.73 1.39
CA ALA A 34 -8.16 1.43 2.23
C ALA A 34 -6.69 1.02 1.99
N PHE A 35 -6.43 -0.10 1.32
CA PHE A 35 -5.09 -0.63 1.03
C PHE A 35 -4.77 -0.65 -0.46
N MET A 36 -5.71 -0.25 -1.33
CA MET A 36 -5.50 -0.21 -2.78
C MET A 36 -4.72 1.03 -3.17
N SER A 37 -3.79 0.87 -4.11
CA SER A 37 -2.97 1.95 -4.63
C SER A 37 -3.77 2.89 -5.55
N PRO A 38 -3.33 4.16 -5.73
CA PRO A 38 -4.06 5.16 -6.52
C PRO A 38 -4.34 4.72 -7.96
N GLU A 39 -3.38 4.05 -8.59
CA GLU A 39 -3.47 3.61 -9.98
C GLU A 39 -4.62 2.64 -10.24
N LEU A 40 -5.01 1.83 -9.26
CA LEU A 40 -6.15 0.90 -9.35
C LEU A 40 -7.52 1.61 -9.45
N TYR A 41 -7.59 2.89 -9.09
CA TYR A 41 -8.79 3.72 -9.22
C TYR A 41 -8.83 4.52 -10.54
N THR A 42 -7.78 4.44 -11.35
CA THR A 42 -7.67 5.20 -12.61
C THR A 42 -7.95 4.33 -13.82
N SER A 43 -8.43 4.95 -14.91
CA SER A 43 -8.84 4.26 -16.15
C SER A 43 -7.71 3.55 -16.92
N GLN A 44 -6.48 3.49 -16.38
CA GLN A 44 -5.32 2.77 -16.93
C GLN A 44 -4.95 1.53 -16.09
N ALA A 45 -5.94 0.94 -15.43
CA ALA A 45 -5.95 -0.38 -14.81
C ALA A 45 -5.03 -1.42 -15.50
N ASP A 46 -5.05 -1.53 -16.82
CA ASP A 46 -4.32 -2.57 -17.55
C ASP A 46 -2.78 -2.42 -17.55
N LYS A 47 -2.23 -1.36 -16.93
CA LYS A 47 -0.79 -1.10 -16.82
C LYS A 47 -0.30 -0.88 -15.38
N VAL A 48 -1.00 -1.48 -14.41
CA VAL A 48 -0.57 -1.42 -13.01
C VAL A 48 0.71 -2.24 -12.82
N ASP A 49 1.72 -1.62 -12.21
CA ASP A 49 2.88 -2.35 -11.70
C ASP A 49 2.49 -3.03 -10.38
N ASP A 50 2.27 -4.34 -10.45
CA ASP A 50 1.83 -5.15 -9.30
C ASP A 50 2.83 -5.06 -8.13
N PHE A 51 4.14 -4.95 -8.38
CA PHE A 51 5.13 -4.83 -7.32
C PHE A 51 5.04 -3.47 -6.62
N ALA A 52 4.83 -2.40 -7.38
CA ALA A 52 4.60 -1.07 -6.82
C ALA A 52 3.29 -1.03 -6.01
N ALA A 53 2.24 -1.72 -6.46
CA ALA A 53 0.97 -1.84 -5.74
C ALA A 53 1.14 -2.59 -4.40
N ASP A 54 1.95 -3.66 -4.37
CA ASP A 54 2.27 -4.38 -3.14
C ASP A 54 3.05 -3.51 -2.13
N VAL A 55 4.00 -2.68 -2.61
CA VAL A 55 4.72 -1.73 -1.73
C VAL A 55 3.75 -0.72 -1.10
N TRP A 56 2.77 -0.24 -1.86
CA TRP A 56 1.73 0.64 -1.33
C TRP A 56 0.92 -0.06 -0.23
N ALA A 57 0.43 -1.27 -0.49
CA ALA A 57 -0.35 -2.04 0.47
C ALA A 57 0.45 -2.32 1.75
N LEU A 58 1.76 -2.59 1.63
CA LEU A 58 2.68 -2.75 2.75
C LEU A 58 2.85 -1.43 3.54
N GLY A 59 2.96 -0.29 2.84
CA GLY A 59 3.05 1.03 3.47
C GLY A 59 1.79 1.38 4.25
N ALA A 60 0.61 1.12 3.68
CA ALA A 60 -0.67 1.34 4.35
C ALA A 60 -0.82 0.42 5.58
N SER A 61 -0.35 -0.83 5.47
CA SER A 61 -0.33 -1.79 6.58
C SER A 61 0.61 -1.32 7.71
N LEU A 62 1.81 -0.85 7.37
CA LEU A 62 2.76 -0.29 8.33
C LEU A 62 2.18 0.93 9.04
N TYR A 63 1.57 1.85 8.29
CA TYR A 63 0.88 3.01 8.86
C TYR A 63 -0.19 2.58 9.87
N CYS A 64 -1.01 1.58 9.53
CA CYS A 64 -2.02 1.03 10.45
C CYS A 64 -1.40 0.45 11.72
N MET A 65 -0.29 -0.28 11.61
CA MET A 65 0.38 -0.89 12.77
C MET A 65 0.96 0.17 13.71
N VAL A 66 1.52 1.26 13.17
CA VAL A 66 2.11 2.33 13.99
C VAL A 66 1.04 3.21 14.62
N PHE A 67 0.04 3.65 13.84
CA PHE A 67 -0.88 4.71 14.26
C PHE A 67 -2.27 4.21 14.65
N GLY A 68 -2.57 2.91 14.49
CA GLY A 68 -3.87 2.31 14.80
C GLY A 68 -5.02 2.79 13.90
N ARG A 69 -4.70 3.45 12.79
CA ARG A 69 -5.69 4.00 11.82
C ARG A 69 -5.15 3.88 10.40
N ILE A 70 -6.04 3.91 9.41
CA ILE A 70 -5.66 3.90 7.99
C ILE A 70 -5.11 5.27 7.53
N PRO A 71 -4.23 5.31 6.52
CA PRO A 71 -3.64 6.57 6.05
C PRO A 71 -4.65 7.50 5.35
N PHE A 72 -5.66 6.93 4.68
CA PHE A 72 -6.71 7.67 3.99
C PHE A 72 -8.08 7.09 4.40
N HIS A 73 -8.97 7.93 4.91
CA HIS A 73 -10.30 7.54 5.37
C HIS A 73 -11.37 8.29 4.58
N GLY A 74 -12.57 7.72 4.44
CA GLY A 74 -13.69 8.34 3.75
C GLY A 74 -14.99 7.59 4.04
N GLU A 75 -16.12 8.27 3.84
CA GLU A 75 -17.46 7.74 4.11
C GLU A 75 -17.94 6.76 3.02
N SER A 76 -17.36 6.85 1.82
CA SER A 76 -17.65 5.99 0.69
C SER A 76 -16.37 5.55 -0.03
N ILE A 77 -16.46 4.50 -0.86
CA ILE A 77 -15.34 4.04 -1.71
C ILE A 77 -14.85 5.18 -2.61
N ASN A 78 -15.76 6.01 -3.14
CA ASN A 78 -15.42 7.16 -3.96
C ASN A 78 -14.71 8.27 -3.18
N ASP A 79 -14.99 8.41 -1.88
CA ASP A 79 -14.29 9.39 -1.07
C ASP A 79 -12.91 8.88 -0.67
N ILE A 80 -12.80 7.61 -0.30
CA ILE A 80 -11.50 6.96 -0.07
C ILE A 80 -10.63 7.08 -1.31
N SER A 81 -11.15 6.81 -2.51
CA SER A 81 -10.35 6.90 -3.74
C SER A 81 -9.88 8.33 -4.01
N LYS A 82 -10.72 9.35 -3.77
CA LYS A 82 -10.31 10.76 -3.89
C LYS A 82 -9.17 11.10 -2.93
N HIS A 83 -9.26 10.70 -1.67
CA HIS A 83 -8.22 10.93 -0.68
C HIS A 83 -6.93 10.17 -1.03
N VAL A 84 -7.06 8.90 -1.44
CA VAL A 84 -5.94 8.08 -1.91
C VAL A 84 -5.24 8.71 -3.12
N ILE A 85 -5.96 9.33 -4.04
CA ILE A 85 -5.36 9.94 -5.24
C ILE A 85 -4.74 11.32 -4.93
N ASN A 86 -5.44 12.18 -4.18
CA ASN A 86 -5.14 13.61 -4.15
C ASN A 86 -4.48 14.07 -2.84
N ASP A 87 -4.77 13.42 -1.72
CA ASP A 87 -4.42 13.98 -0.42
C ASP A 87 -3.01 13.54 0.01
N PRO A 88 -2.25 14.44 0.66
CA PRO A 88 -1.01 14.07 1.30
C PRO A 88 -1.28 13.16 2.49
N ILE A 89 -0.31 12.31 2.81
CA ILE A 89 -0.38 11.50 4.02
C ILE A 89 -0.12 12.37 5.26
N GLU A 90 -0.91 12.18 6.31
CA GLU A 90 -0.78 12.90 7.57
C GLU A 90 -0.04 12.09 8.63
N PHE A 91 0.79 12.76 9.42
CA PHE A 91 1.54 12.16 10.52
C PHE A 91 1.26 12.88 11.85
N PRO A 92 1.03 12.16 12.95
CA PRO A 92 0.96 12.76 14.28
C PRO A 92 2.25 13.51 14.65
N THR A 93 2.11 14.55 15.47
CA THR A 93 3.26 15.32 15.98
C THR A 93 4.20 14.42 16.77
N GLY A 94 5.51 14.54 16.50
CA GLY A 94 6.54 13.73 17.16
C GLY A 94 6.78 12.37 16.52
N THR A 95 6.19 12.09 15.35
CA THR A 95 6.53 10.90 14.56
C THR A 95 8.01 10.96 14.15
N ASP A 96 8.70 9.83 14.29
CA ASP A 96 10.10 9.69 13.90
C ASP A 96 10.33 10.03 12.42
N GLN A 97 11.38 10.79 12.12
CA GLN A 97 11.64 11.29 10.78
C GLN A 97 11.99 10.17 9.79
N LEU A 98 12.68 9.12 10.24
CA LEU A 98 13.00 7.97 9.37
C LEU A 98 11.73 7.21 9.00
N LEU A 99 10.79 7.08 9.94
CA LEU A 99 9.49 6.48 9.68
C LEU A 99 8.65 7.33 8.71
N ILE A 100 8.63 8.66 8.88
CA ILE A 100 7.96 9.58 7.94
C ILE A 100 8.54 9.40 6.54
N ASP A 101 9.87 9.41 6.42
CA ASP A 101 10.54 9.33 5.14
C ASP A 101 10.30 7.97 4.46
N LEU A 102 10.30 6.87 5.22
CA LEU A 102 9.95 5.55 4.73
C LEU A 102 8.50 5.49 4.24
N LEU A 103 7.54 5.94 5.05
CA LEU A 103 6.12 5.90 4.70
C LEU A 103 5.80 6.78 3.49
N LYS A 104 6.44 7.95 3.36
CA LYS A 104 6.30 8.80 2.16
C LYS A 104 6.79 8.11 0.89
N LYS A 105 7.92 7.40 0.96
CA LYS A 105 8.46 6.64 -0.17
C LYS A 105 7.59 5.45 -0.57
N MET A 106 7.00 4.75 0.42
CA MET A 106 6.12 3.60 0.17
C MET A 106 4.74 4.02 -0.33
N LEU A 107 4.22 5.16 0.14
CA LEU A 107 2.91 5.70 -0.18
C LEU A 107 2.98 6.87 -1.18
N GLU A 108 3.99 6.84 -2.04
CA GLU A 108 4.12 7.74 -3.18
C GLU A 108 3.02 7.42 -4.21
N LYS A 109 2.36 8.47 -4.70
CA LYS A 109 1.18 8.35 -5.56
C LYS A 109 1.57 7.89 -6.96
N ASP A 110 2.68 8.43 -7.48
CA ASP A 110 3.23 8.00 -8.76
C ASP A 110 3.97 6.65 -8.60
N PRO A 111 3.47 5.56 -9.20
CA PRO A 111 4.12 4.25 -9.07
C PRO A 111 5.55 4.23 -9.62
N SER A 112 5.91 5.12 -10.54
CA SER A 112 7.28 5.21 -11.08
C SER A 112 8.28 5.86 -10.13
N GLN A 113 7.78 6.66 -9.16
CA GLN A 113 8.59 7.30 -8.13
C GLN A 113 8.48 6.57 -6.78
N ARG A 114 7.55 5.62 -6.66
CA ARG A 114 7.37 4.79 -5.48
C ARG A 114 8.58 3.91 -5.25
N ALA A 115 9.00 3.79 -4.00
CA ALA A 115 10.16 2.98 -3.65
C ALA A 115 9.93 1.52 -4.03
N SER A 116 10.98 0.88 -4.53
CA SER A 116 10.97 -0.56 -4.77
C SER A 116 11.21 -1.33 -3.47
N PHE A 117 11.00 -2.65 -3.51
CA PHE A 117 11.39 -3.54 -2.40
C PHE A 117 12.88 -3.45 -2.06
N GLU A 118 13.73 -3.15 -3.05
CA GLU A 118 15.18 -3.02 -2.86
C GLU A 118 15.53 -1.73 -2.11
N ASP A 119 14.77 -0.65 -2.33
CA ASP A 119 14.97 0.65 -1.68
C ASP A 119 14.53 0.66 -0.22
N ILE A 120 13.49 -0.11 0.12
CA ILE A 120 12.95 -0.18 1.49
C ILE A 120 13.64 -1.23 2.37
N ARG A 121 14.43 -2.14 1.77
CA ARG A 121 15.12 -3.19 2.51
C ARG A 121 16.43 -2.66 3.11
N VAL A 122 16.58 -2.82 4.42
CA VAL A 122 17.88 -2.62 5.08
C VAL A 122 18.82 -3.76 4.67
N LYS A 123 19.95 -3.43 4.06
CA LYS A 123 21.03 -4.39 3.78
C LYS A 123 21.73 -4.71 5.11
N PHE A 124 21.60 -5.97 5.56
CA PHE A 124 22.36 -6.53 6.68
C PHE A 124 23.57 -7.29 6.15
#